data_AF-A0A2Z4Y5R4-F1
#
_entry.id   AF-A0A2Z4Y5R4-F1
#
_cell.length_a   1.000
_cell.length_b   1.000
_cell.length_c   1.000
_cell.angle_alpha   90.00
_cell.angle_beta   90.00
_cell.angle_gamma   90.00
#
_symmetry.space_group_name_H-M   'P 1'
#
loop_
_entity.id
_entity.type
_entity.pdbx_description
1 polymer ?
#
loop_
_entity_poly.entity_id
_entity_poly.type
_entity_poly.pdbx_seq_one_letter_code
_entity_poly.pdbx_strand_id
1 'polypeptide(L)'
;MILYYVPNRVLDFVDIFRLSVGVGVGYGVNVRLTELAEVGLGKYESTRFGMKGRILPMYEENIDEAGVAFLGMVNGCLQRDPTEIGADLHVGVIGAQAAVSVAEAADFVVGFLMIDLQGDDLGPNPWD
;
A
#
# COMPACT_ATOMS: atom_id res chain seq x y z
N MET A 1 -27.68 -13.91 -9.57
CA MET A 1 -26.60 -13.84 -8.57
C MET A 1 -26.41 -12.37 -8.18
N ILE A 2 -27.40 -11.79 -7.48
CA ILE A 2 -27.46 -10.36 -7.11
C ILE A 2 -27.27 -10.14 -5.60
N LEU A 3 -27.48 -11.20 -4.80
CA LEU A 3 -27.44 -11.14 -3.33
C LEU A 3 -26.04 -10.82 -2.78
N TYR A 4 -24.98 -11.28 -3.46
CA TYR A 4 -23.59 -11.03 -3.07
C TYR A 4 -22.97 -9.80 -3.72
N TYR A 5 -23.69 -9.11 -4.61
CA TYR A 5 -23.17 -7.93 -5.29
C TYR A 5 -22.80 -6.81 -4.30
N VAL A 6 -23.74 -6.42 -3.44
CA VAL A 6 -23.52 -5.35 -2.47
C VAL A 6 -22.43 -5.71 -1.43
N PRO A 7 -22.44 -6.91 -0.82
CA PRO A 7 -21.34 -7.33 0.06
C PRO A 7 -19.98 -7.32 -0.63
N ASN A 8 -19.88 -7.82 -1.86
CA ASN A 8 -18.60 -7.86 -2.58
C ASN A 8 -18.07 -6.44 -2.86
N ARG A 9 -18.94 -5.51 -3.28
CA ARG A 9 -18.53 -4.11 -3.49
C ARG A 9 -17.98 -3.45 -2.22
N VAL A 10 -18.54 -3.77 -1.05
CA VAL A 10 -18.01 -3.25 0.22
C VAL A 10 -16.64 -3.84 0.56
N LEU A 11 -16.42 -5.11 0.25
CA LEU A 11 -15.13 -5.77 0.47
C LEU A 11 -14.05 -5.21 -0.47
N ASP A 12 -14.34 -5.09 -1.76
CA ASP A 12 -13.42 -4.48 -2.73
C ASP A 12 -13.07 -3.03 -2.33
N PHE A 13 -14.05 -2.27 -1.83
CA PHE A 13 -13.80 -0.91 -1.34
C PHE A 13 -12.85 -0.86 -0.13
N VAL A 14 -12.92 -1.86 0.76
CA VAL A 14 -12.00 -1.97 1.89
C VAL A 14 -10.61 -2.41 1.42
N ASP A 15 -10.55 -3.29 0.42
CA ASP A 15 -9.28 -3.81 -0.11
C ASP A 15 -8.41 -2.71 -0.73
N ILE A 16 -9.03 -1.67 -1.30
CA ILE A 16 -8.36 -0.46 -1.81
C ILE A 16 -7.43 0.19 -0.78
N PHE A 17 -7.82 0.21 0.51
CA PHE A 17 -7.10 0.95 1.54
C PHE A 17 -6.04 0.07 2.22
N ARG A 18 -4.81 0.59 2.24
CA ARG A 18 -3.66 -0.05 2.86
C ARG A 18 -3.14 0.85 3.97
N LEU A 19 -3.10 0.33 5.18
CA LEU A 19 -2.70 1.11 6.37
C LEU A 19 -1.69 0.30 7.15
N SER A 20 -0.54 0.87 7.48
CA SER A 20 0.43 0.21 8.34
C SER A 20 1.00 1.12 9.40
N VAL A 21 1.36 0.51 10.52
CA VAL A 21 2.00 1.17 11.65
C VAL A 21 3.30 0.43 11.93
N GLY A 22 4.40 1.17 11.96
CA GLY A 22 5.73 0.65 12.24
C GLY A 22 6.25 1.08 13.59
N VAL A 23 7.02 0.20 14.22
CA VAL A 23 7.82 0.51 15.41
C VAL A 23 9.28 0.28 15.07
N GLY A 24 10.10 1.32 15.23
CA GLY A 24 11.49 1.30 14.83
C GLY A 24 12.14 2.67 14.85
N VAL A 25 13.46 2.70 14.95
CA VAL A 25 14.21 3.95 15.13
C VAL A 25 14.51 4.60 13.78
N GLY A 26 14.17 5.87 13.63
CA GLY A 26 14.53 6.65 12.46
C GLY A 26 13.63 7.86 12.23
N TYR A 27 13.78 8.47 11.07
CA TYR A 27 12.90 9.53 10.61
C TYR A 27 12.72 9.43 9.09
N GLY A 28 11.55 9.81 8.60
CA GLY A 28 11.27 9.80 7.17
C GLY A 28 9.95 10.47 6.84
N VAL A 29 9.92 11.11 5.68
CA VAL A 29 8.69 11.56 5.02
C VAL A 29 8.79 11.13 3.57
N ASN A 30 7.78 10.37 3.14
CA ASN A 30 7.65 9.92 1.76
C ASN A 30 6.24 10.20 1.26
N VAL A 31 6.14 10.66 0.02
CA VAL A 31 4.89 10.74 -0.72
C VAL A 31 5.11 10.08 -2.07
N ARG A 32 4.27 9.12 -2.41
CA ARG A 32 4.35 8.33 -3.65
C ARG A 32 3.02 8.34 -4.38
N LEU A 33 3.08 8.48 -5.70
CA LEU A 33 1.92 8.33 -6.58
C LEU A 33 1.95 6.98 -7.31
N THR A 34 3.13 6.51 -7.68
CA THR A 34 3.35 5.18 -8.26
C THR A 34 4.85 4.92 -8.17
N GLU A 35 5.33 3.71 -8.48
CA GLU A 35 6.77 3.40 -8.53
C GLU A 35 7.61 4.43 -9.33
N LEU A 36 7.01 5.04 -10.35
CA LEU A 36 7.67 6.03 -11.22
C LEU A 36 7.75 7.45 -10.62
N ALA A 37 6.93 7.75 -9.61
CA ALA A 37 6.74 9.10 -9.08
C ALA A 37 6.68 9.07 -7.56
N GLU A 38 7.85 9.15 -6.94
CA GLU A 38 8.03 9.16 -5.49
C GLU A 38 8.90 10.34 -5.05
N VAL A 39 8.53 11.01 -3.96
CA VAL A 39 9.33 12.06 -3.32
C VAL A 39 9.48 11.70 -1.86
N GLY A 40 10.73 11.50 -1.44
CA GLY A 40 11.00 11.01 -0.10
C GLY A 40 12.37 11.39 0.43
N LEU A 41 12.42 11.61 1.73
CA LEU A 41 13.66 11.64 2.49
C LEU A 41 13.45 10.88 3.78
N GLY A 42 14.32 9.92 4.07
CA GLY A 42 14.16 9.13 5.28
C GLY A 42 15.24 8.10 5.49
N LYS A 43 15.59 7.90 6.74
CA LYS A 43 16.42 6.81 7.19
C LYS A 43 15.79 6.18 8.42
N TYR A 44 15.28 4.97 8.27
CA TYR A 44 14.63 4.25 9.36
C TYR A 44 14.73 2.73 9.19
N GLU A 45 14.80 2.06 10.33
CA GLU A 45 14.66 0.61 10.43
C GLU A 45 13.46 0.34 11.33
N SER A 46 12.44 -0.33 10.80
CA SER A 46 11.20 -0.56 11.52
C SER A 46 10.52 -1.87 11.19
N THR A 47 9.98 -2.51 12.22
CA THR A 47 9.04 -3.61 12.05
C THR A 47 7.65 -3.02 11.86
N ARG A 48 7.01 -3.33 10.73
CA ARG A 48 5.70 -2.82 10.34
C ARG A 48 4.63 -3.88 10.55
N PHE A 49 3.49 -3.40 11.04
CA PHE A 49 2.25 -4.14 11.20
C PHE A 49 1.21 -3.45 10.32
N GLY A 50 0.87 -4.10 9.21
CA GLY A 50 0.01 -3.53 8.19
C GLY A 50 -1.33 -4.22 8.08
N MET A 51 -2.25 -3.53 7.41
CA MET A 51 -3.46 -4.03 6.80
C MET A 51 -3.31 -3.79 5.30
N LYS A 52 -3.27 -4.88 4.55
CA LYS A 52 -3.20 -4.91 3.09
C LYS A 52 -4.47 -5.61 2.63
N GLY A 53 -5.47 -4.79 2.35
CA GLY A 53 -6.87 -5.22 2.26
C GLY A 53 -7.30 -6.05 3.47
N ARG A 54 -7.67 -7.31 3.25
CA ARG A 54 -8.11 -8.25 4.30
C ARG A 54 -6.99 -8.99 5.04
N ILE A 55 -5.73 -8.83 4.64
CA ILE A 55 -4.58 -9.50 5.27
C ILE A 55 -3.87 -8.53 6.21
N LEU A 56 -3.39 -9.05 7.35
CA LEU A 56 -2.58 -8.31 8.32
C LEU A 56 -1.11 -8.79 8.31
N PRO A 57 -0.29 -8.37 7.33
CA PRO A 57 1.09 -8.81 7.26
C PRO A 57 1.98 -8.12 8.32
N MET A 58 2.98 -8.85 8.78
CA MET A 58 4.09 -8.33 9.58
C MET A 58 5.38 -8.47 8.78
N TYR A 59 6.09 -7.37 8.60
CA TYR A 59 7.31 -7.32 7.79
C TYR A 59 8.30 -6.29 8.35
N GLU A 60 9.56 -6.41 7.96
CA GLU A 60 10.62 -5.49 8.38
C GLU A 60 10.97 -4.56 7.21
N GLU A 61 10.99 -3.27 7.47
CA GLU A 61 11.41 -2.24 6.52
C GLU A 61 12.70 -1.59 7.01
N ASN A 62 13.72 -1.63 6.17
CA ASN A 62 14.96 -0.88 6.36
C ASN A 62 15.10 0.04 5.15
N ILE A 63 15.09 1.35 5.36
CA ILE A 63 15.14 2.35 4.29
C ILE A 63 16.26 3.35 4.56
N ASP A 64 17.01 3.64 3.51
CA ASP A 64 17.81 4.85 3.32
C ASP A 64 17.39 5.47 1.97
N GLU A 65 16.46 6.44 2.03
CA GLU A 65 15.88 7.10 0.87
C GLU A 65 16.20 8.61 0.85
N ALA A 66 16.57 9.10 -0.33
CA ALA A 66 16.65 10.52 -0.62
C ALA A 66 16.38 10.72 -2.12
N GLY A 67 15.26 11.38 -2.46
CA GLY A 67 14.85 11.40 -3.85
C GLY A 67 13.65 12.22 -4.25
N VAL A 68 13.62 12.56 -5.54
CA VAL A 68 12.47 13.10 -6.24
C VAL A 68 12.30 12.36 -7.56
N ALA A 69 11.13 11.76 -7.76
CA ALA A 69 10.74 10.95 -8.89
C ALA A 69 11.81 9.89 -9.26
N PHE A 70 12.09 9.75 -10.56
CA PHE A 70 13.08 8.83 -11.13
C PHE A 70 14.54 9.12 -10.74
N LEU A 71 14.82 10.24 -10.06
CA LEU A 71 16.17 10.59 -9.58
C LEU A 71 16.38 10.20 -8.11
N GLY A 72 15.42 9.52 -7.50
CA GLY A 72 15.53 9.07 -6.13
C GLY A 72 16.50 7.91 -5.96
N MET A 73 17.32 8.00 -4.91
CA MET A 73 18.10 6.87 -4.44
C MET A 73 17.32 6.24 -3.28
N VAL A 74 16.87 5.01 -3.48
CA VAL A 74 16.24 4.19 -2.45
C VAL A 74 17.12 2.97 -2.24
N ASN A 75 17.69 2.85 -1.05
CA ASN A 75 18.46 1.68 -0.65
C ASN A 75 17.77 1.00 0.53
N GLY A 76 17.62 -0.32 0.46
CA GLY A 76 17.13 -1.14 1.56
C GLY A 76 16.05 -2.14 1.16
N CYS A 77 15.34 -2.66 2.16
CA CYS A 77 14.22 -3.60 1.99
C CYS A 77 12.91 -2.84 2.09
N LEU A 78 12.34 -2.52 0.92
CA LEU A 78 11.09 -1.79 0.79
C LEU A 78 10.01 -2.71 0.24
N GLN A 79 8.95 -2.90 1.03
CA GLN A 79 7.83 -3.76 0.66
C GLN A 79 6.65 -2.85 0.27
N ARG A 80 6.62 -2.44 -1.00
CA ARG A 80 5.60 -1.55 -1.59
C ARG A 80 5.06 -2.13 -2.89
N ASP A 81 3.79 -1.87 -3.17
CA ASP A 81 3.18 -2.25 -4.43
C ASP A 81 3.48 -1.23 -5.54
N PRO A 82 3.78 -1.64 -6.77
CA PRO A 82 4.22 -0.72 -7.83
C PRO A 82 3.13 0.27 -8.30
N THR A 83 1.87 -0.08 -8.07
CA THR A 83 0.69 0.70 -8.49
C THR A 83 0.00 1.44 -7.33
N GLU A 84 0.62 1.51 -6.16
CA GLU A 84 0.02 2.21 -5.02
C GLU A 84 0.32 3.70 -5.01
N ILE A 85 -0.67 4.49 -4.59
CA ILE A 85 -0.52 5.89 -4.21
C ILE A 85 -0.51 5.93 -2.68
N GLY A 86 0.49 6.53 -2.06
CA GLY A 86 0.57 6.55 -0.61
C GLY A 86 1.47 7.62 -0.02
N ALA A 87 1.45 7.69 1.29
CA ALA A 87 2.35 8.53 2.07
C ALA A 87 2.87 7.73 3.27
N ASP A 88 4.11 8.01 3.65
CA ASP A 88 4.79 7.43 4.81
C ASP A 88 5.32 8.58 5.68
N LEU A 89 5.11 8.47 6.98
CA LEU A 89 5.66 9.37 7.98
C LEU A 89 6.25 8.55 9.11
N HIS A 90 7.56 8.67 9.28
CA HIS A 90 8.30 8.02 10.36
C HIS A 90 8.96 9.08 11.24
N VAL A 91 8.70 9.04 12.54
CA VAL A 91 9.25 10.01 13.50
C VAL A 91 9.71 9.31 14.78
N GLY A 92 11.02 9.31 15.00
CA GLY A 92 11.63 8.78 16.21
C GLY A 92 11.53 7.27 16.27
N VAL A 93 10.49 6.75 16.93
CA VAL A 93 10.27 5.31 17.16
C VAL A 93 9.01 4.79 16.46
N ILE A 94 8.14 5.68 15.97
CA ILE A 94 6.84 5.31 15.39
C ILE A 94 6.80 5.76 13.93
N GLY A 95 6.34 4.86 13.07
CA GLY A 95 6.01 5.13 11.69
C GLY A 95 4.54 4.84 11.40
N ALA A 96 3.94 5.62 10.51
CA ALA A 96 2.62 5.39 9.99
C ALA A 96 2.64 5.53 8.47
N GLN A 97 1.92 4.65 7.80
CA GLN A 97 1.80 4.63 6.36
C GLN A 97 0.33 4.49 5.99
N ALA A 98 -0.06 5.25 4.97
CA ALA A 98 -1.37 5.13 4.34
C ALA A 98 -1.17 5.08 2.83
N ALA A 99 -1.77 4.08 2.19
CA ALA A 99 -1.71 3.89 0.75
C ALA A 99 -3.05 3.41 0.21
N VAL A 100 -3.20 3.58 -1.09
CA VAL A 100 -4.36 3.26 -1.89
C VAL A 100 -3.87 2.50 -3.11
N SER A 101 -4.37 1.30 -3.33
CA SER A 101 -4.06 0.53 -4.53
C SER A 101 -4.87 1.05 -5.71
N VAL A 102 -4.20 1.54 -6.75
CA VAL A 102 -4.87 2.01 -7.97
C VAL A 102 -5.47 0.82 -8.75
N ALA A 103 -4.82 -0.35 -8.68
CA ALA A 103 -5.31 -1.56 -9.32
C ALA A 103 -6.65 -2.02 -8.73
N GLU A 104 -6.74 -2.10 -7.40
CA GLU A 104 -8.00 -2.47 -6.71
C GLU A 104 -9.06 -1.38 -6.86
N ALA A 105 -8.66 -0.11 -6.87
CA ALA A 105 -9.60 0.98 -7.13
C ALA A 105 -10.18 0.91 -8.55
N ALA A 106 -9.38 0.51 -9.53
CA ALA A 106 -9.85 0.29 -10.90
C ALA A 106 -10.80 -0.92 -10.98
N ASP A 107 -10.48 -2.02 -10.31
CA ASP A 107 -11.35 -3.20 -10.27
C ASP A 107 -12.69 -2.90 -9.59
N PHE A 108 -12.70 -2.18 -8.47
CA PHE A 108 -13.92 -1.70 -7.82
C PHE A 108 -14.82 -0.89 -8.78
N VAL A 109 -14.24 0.01 -9.59
CA VAL A 109 -14.97 0.84 -10.57
C VAL A 109 -15.51 -0.01 -11.72
N VAL A 110 -14.71 -0.94 -12.22
CA VAL A 110 -15.09 -1.79 -13.37
C VAL A 110 -16.10 -2.86 -12.95
N GLY A 111 -16.06 -3.33 -11.71
CA GLY A 111 -17.06 -4.24 -11.15
C GLY A 111 -18.45 -3.61 -10.96
N PHE A 112 -18.59 -2.27 -10.99
CA PHE A 112 -19.92 -1.64 -11.16
C PHE A 112 -20.56 -1.98 -12.51
N LEU A 113 -19.75 -2.28 -13.52
CA LEU A 113 -20.20 -2.73 -14.84
C LEU A 113 -20.32 -4.26 -14.94
N MET A 114 -20.22 -4.99 -13.81
CA MET A 114 -20.19 -6.46 -13.74
C MET A 114 -19.03 -7.10 -14.52
N ILE A 115 -17.93 -6.35 -14.71
CA ILE A 115 -16.70 -6.86 -15.30
C ILE A 115 -15.69 -7.05 -14.17
N ASP A 116 -15.15 -8.26 -14.07
CA ASP A 116 -14.12 -8.64 -13.12
C ASP A 116 -12.78 -8.72 -13.88
N LEU A 117 -11.82 -7.85 -13.55
CA LEU A 117 -10.52 -7.79 -14.23
C LEU A 117 -9.46 -8.62 -13.52
N GLN A 118 -9.58 -8.85 -12.21
CA GLN A 118 -8.55 -9.48 -11.38
C GLN A 118 -8.86 -10.92 -10.96
N GLY A 119 -10.13 -11.34 -10.99
CA GLY A 119 -10.54 -12.72 -10.67
C GLY A 119 -10.43 -13.08 -9.19
N ASP A 120 -10.40 -12.09 -8.29
CA ASP A 120 -10.15 -12.22 -6.85
C ASP A 120 -11.43 -12.25 -5.99
N ASP A 121 -12.61 -12.37 -6.63
CA ASP A 121 -13.91 -12.62 -5.99
C ASP A 121 -13.96 -13.88 -5.08
N LEU A 122 -12.91 -14.74 -5.10
CA LEU A 122 -12.81 -15.98 -4.33
C LEU A 122 -11.69 -16.02 -3.28
N GLY A 123 -10.84 -14.99 -3.16
CA GLY A 123 -9.73 -15.01 -2.22
C GLY A 123 -8.87 -13.74 -2.25
N PRO A 124 -7.99 -13.53 -1.26
CA PRO A 124 -7.08 -12.39 -1.25
C PRO A 124 -6.15 -12.42 -2.46
N ASN A 125 -5.73 -11.26 -2.92
CA ASN A 125 -4.93 -11.11 -4.12
C ASN A 125 -3.57 -11.81 -3.94
N PRO A 126 -2.99 -12.49 -4.96
CA PRO A 126 -1.63 -13.04 -4.87
C PRO A 126 -0.56 -11.98 -4.60
N TRP A 127 -0.89 -10.70 -4.79
CA TRP A 127 -0.06 -9.56 -4.48
C TRP A 127 -0.34 -8.97 -3.08
N ASP A 128 -1.25 -9.55 -2.28
CA ASP A 128 -1.59 -9.16 -0.89
C ASP A 128 -0.66 -9.73 0.20
#